data_AF-A0A1B8DE94-F1
#
_entry.id   AF-A0A1B8DE94-F1
#
_cell.length_a   1.000
_cell.length_b   1.000
_cell.length_c   1.000
_cell.angle_alpha   90.00
_cell.angle_beta   90.00
_cell.angle_gamma   90.00
#
_symmetry.space_group_name_H-M   'P 1'
#
loop_
_entity.id
_entity.type
_entity.pdbx_description
1 polymer ?
#
loop_
_entity_poly.entity_id
_entity_poly.type
_entity_poly.pdbx_seq_one_letter_code
_entity_poly.pdbx_strand_id
1 'polypeptide(L)'
;MAIYTYLLSTWALPALAEERSQYDITVKLFFLPKASLEEREQITKDAVDLVLKELRVETIDLLIVSFYGMSFDGDCEYAADQKNSEQGNDEEELATWPTMEALHERGVVKKLGLAEFGSEKLSKFMSKVKVRPVVDQINVRDCCNVPPPLIQLAKQEKLELLTHNDCSESLPRGTLRELLGQGPNGAGVISELKRSADGSTSEITPKWVAKYTAVVRDRGVVENKGYFAAAELAE
;
A
#
# COMPACT_ATOMS: atom_id res chain seq x y z
N MET A 1 14.29 -18.28 4.83
CA MET A 1 15.19 -17.11 4.66
C MET A 1 14.34 -15.97 4.12
N ALA A 2 14.23 -14.84 4.82
CA ALA A 2 13.49 -13.69 4.30
C ALA A 2 14.33 -13.04 3.20
N ILE A 3 13.81 -12.98 1.98
CA ILE A 3 14.48 -12.33 0.86
C ILE A 3 13.86 -10.95 0.70
N TYR A 4 14.59 -9.91 1.12
CA TYR A 4 14.25 -8.52 0.83
C TYR A 4 14.74 -8.23 -0.59
N THR A 5 13.84 -8.01 -1.55
CA THR A 5 14.31 -7.72 -2.92
C THR A 5 13.54 -6.63 -3.64
N TYR A 6 14.29 -5.91 -4.46
CA TYR A 6 13.95 -4.63 -5.06
C TYR A 6 13.24 -4.81 -6.38
N LEU A 7 12.09 -4.16 -6.54
CA LEU A 7 11.45 -4.03 -7.84
C LEU A 7 12.08 -2.87 -8.61
N LEU A 8 13.17 -3.17 -9.30
CA LEU A 8 13.91 -2.22 -10.13
C LEU A 8 13.32 -2.22 -11.54
N SER A 9 12.53 -1.19 -11.89
CA SER A 9 12.60 -0.72 -13.28
C SER A 9 14.02 -0.17 -13.44
N THR A 10 14.79 -0.80 -14.33
CA THR A 10 16.20 -0.58 -14.66
C THR A 10 16.75 0.83 -14.38
N TRP A 11 18.07 0.88 -14.14
CA TRP A 11 18.93 2.03 -13.84
C TRP A 11 18.88 2.41 -12.36
N ALA A 12 20.04 2.28 -11.69
CA ALA A 12 20.25 2.68 -10.30
C ALA A 12 19.45 3.96 -10.02
N LEU A 13 18.51 3.92 -9.09
CA LEU A 13 17.76 5.11 -8.70
C LEU A 13 18.80 6.19 -8.45
N PRO A 14 18.88 7.27 -9.25
CA PRO A 14 19.42 8.48 -8.69
C PRO A 14 18.58 8.71 -7.44
N ALA A 15 19.22 9.02 -6.32
CA ALA A 15 18.50 9.68 -5.25
C ALA A 15 17.62 10.77 -5.88
N LEU A 16 16.41 10.97 -5.34
CA LEU A 16 15.48 11.99 -5.86
C LEU A 16 16.26 13.27 -6.22
N ALA A 17 16.05 13.77 -7.43
CA ALA A 17 16.99 14.71 -8.04
C ALA A 17 16.97 16.09 -7.36
N GLU A 18 15.83 16.48 -6.83
CA GLU A 18 15.58 17.74 -6.14
C GLU A 18 15.78 17.60 -4.61
N GLU A 19 15.76 18.72 -3.89
CA GLU A 19 15.74 18.73 -2.43
C GLU A 19 14.51 18.03 -1.84
N ARG A 20 14.65 17.37 -0.68
CA ARG A 20 13.54 16.63 -0.03
C ARG A 20 12.27 17.47 0.11
N SER A 21 12.39 18.77 0.38
CA SER A 21 11.25 19.67 0.60
C SER A 21 10.39 19.88 -0.64
N GLN A 22 10.92 19.57 -1.83
CA GLN A 22 10.26 19.72 -3.13
C GLN A 22 9.37 18.52 -3.50
N TYR A 23 9.44 17.42 -2.75
CA TYR A 23 8.64 16.24 -3.04
C TYR A 23 7.46 16.08 -2.09
N ASP A 24 6.36 15.62 -2.68
CA ASP A 24 5.29 14.91 -2.00
C ASP A 24 5.46 13.41 -2.28
N ILE A 25 5.87 12.66 -1.26
CA ILE A 25 6.07 11.22 -1.32
C ILE A 25 4.88 10.53 -0.69
N THR A 26 4.13 9.80 -1.52
CA THR A 26 3.04 8.93 -1.09
C THR A 26 3.48 7.48 -1.14
N VAL A 27 3.26 6.75 -0.04
CA VAL A 27 3.45 5.31 0.05
C VAL A 27 2.11 4.66 0.32
N LYS A 28 1.76 3.62 -0.43
CA LYS A 28 0.61 2.76 -0.18
C LYS A 28 1.09 1.36 0.19
N LEU A 29 0.85 0.96 1.44
CA LEU A 29 1.19 -0.35 1.97
C LEU A 29 0.00 -1.30 1.79
N PHE A 30 0.25 -2.44 1.17
CA PHE A 30 -0.74 -3.51 0.97
C PHE A 30 -0.44 -4.64 1.94
N PHE A 31 -1.35 -4.89 2.88
CA PHE A 31 -1.36 -6.13 3.64
C PHE A 31 -1.88 -7.26 2.74
N LEU A 32 -1.12 -8.35 2.69
CA LEU A 32 -1.42 -9.50 1.85
C LEU A 32 -2.21 -10.55 2.65
N PRO A 33 -2.93 -11.49 1.98
CA PRO A 33 -3.82 -12.44 2.66
C PRO A 33 -3.19 -13.27 3.79
N LYS A 34 -1.88 -13.48 3.76
CA LYS A 34 -1.14 -14.28 4.74
C LYS A 34 -0.55 -13.46 5.90
N ALA A 35 -0.66 -12.13 5.87
CA ALA A 35 -0.14 -11.28 6.94
C ALA A 35 -1.05 -11.34 8.17
N SER A 36 -0.61 -12.04 9.23
CA SER A 36 -1.35 -12.11 10.49
C SER A 36 -1.36 -10.77 11.21
N LEU A 37 -2.32 -10.54 12.12
CA LEU A 37 -2.42 -9.30 12.88
C LEU A 37 -1.11 -8.98 13.63
N GLU A 38 -0.47 -10.01 14.21
CA GLU A 38 0.78 -9.88 14.96
C GLU A 38 1.96 -9.47 14.07
N GLU A 39 1.93 -9.85 12.79
CA GLU A 39 2.98 -9.50 11.83
C GLU A 39 2.82 -8.09 11.26
N ARG A 40 1.61 -7.52 11.25
CA ARG A 40 1.32 -6.24 10.58
C ARG A 40 2.17 -5.08 11.12
N GLU A 41 2.47 -5.08 12.42
CA GLU A 41 3.35 -4.06 13.01
C GLU A 41 4.76 -4.15 12.40
N GLN A 42 5.36 -5.34 12.39
CA GLN A 42 6.70 -5.55 11.85
C GLN A 42 6.74 -5.31 10.34
N ILE A 43 5.73 -5.79 9.60
CA ILE A 43 5.57 -5.54 8.17
C ILE A 43 5.58 -4.04 7.87
N THR A 44 4.82 -3.26 8.65
CA THR A 44 4.71 -1.81 8.44
C THR A 44 6.06 -1.13 8.68
N LYS A 45 6.77 -1.50 9.76
CA LYS A 45 8.09 -0.96 10.06
C LYS A 45 9.10 -1.30 8.96
N ASP A 46 9.18 -2.57 8.56
CA ASP A 46 10.08 -3.04 7.50
C ASP A 46 9.83 -2.31 6.18
N ALA A 47 8.56 -2.16 5.79
CA ALA A 47 8.20 -1.48 4.55
C ALA A 47 8.55 0.01 4.57
N VAL A 48 8.23 0.71 5.67
CA VAL A 48 8.54 2.13 5.83
C VAL A 48 10.05 2.37 5.88
N ASP A 49 10.79 1.61 6.69
CA ASP A 49 12.23 1.74 6.82
C ASP A 49 12.93 1.47 5.48
N LEU A 50 12.45 0.48 4.71
CA LEU A 50 12.98 0.22 3.38
C LEU A 50 12.74 1.39 2.42
N VAL A 51 11.52 1.95 2.39
CA VAL A 51 11.22 3.10 1.52
C VAL A 51 12.11 4.30 1.87
N LEU A 52 12.23 4.63 3.16
CA LEU A 52 13.05 5.75 3.62
C LEU A 52 14.52 5.57 3.22
N LYS A 53 15.06 4.37 3.43
CA LYS A 53 16.44 4.02 3.08
C LYS A 53 16.70 4.12 1.58
N GLU A 54 15.84 3.51 0.76
CA GLU A 54 16.08 3.40 -0.68
C GLU A 54 15.82 4.72 -1.42
N LEU A 55 14.85 5.53 -0.95
CA LEU A 55 14.64 6.88 -1.46
C LEU A 55 15.59 7.93 -0.85
N ARG A 56 16.35 7.55 0.18
CA ARG A 56 17.25 8.43 0.96
C ARG A 56 16.54 9.65 1.52
N VAL A 57 15.39 9.41 2.13
CA VAL A 57 14.55 10.45 2.75
C VAL A 57 14.29 10.10 4.20
N GLU A 58 14.07 11.12 5.03
CA GLU A 58 13.81 10.95 6.45
C GLU A 58 12.31 10.84 6.78
N THR A 59 11.45 11.29 5.87
CA THR A 59 9.99 11.33 6.08
C THR A 59 9.22 10.92 4.83
N ILE A 60 8.02 10.38 5.03
CA ILE A 60 6.98 10.13 4.02
C ILE A 60 5.86 11.17 4.22
N ASP A 61 5.35 11.77 3.14
CA ASP A 61 4.32 12.81 3.24
C ASP A 61 2.92 12.21 3.46
N LEU A 62 2.64 11.05 2.87
CA LEU A 62 1.38 10.33 3.03
C LEU A 62 1.61 8.81 3.03
N LEU A 63 1.22 8.12 4.11
CA LEU A 63 1.13 6.66 4.16
C LEU A 63 -0.34 6.23 4.06
N ILE A 64 -0.65 5.44 3.05
CA ILE A 64 -1.98 4.87 2.80
C ILE A 64 -1.93 3.39 3.15
N VAL A 65 -2.87 2.92 3.97
CA VAL A 65 -2.97 1.51 4.36
C VAL A 65 -4.09 0.84 3.57
N SER A 66 -3.75 -0.25 2.88
CA SER A 66 -4.68 -1.09 2.15
C SER A 66 -4.72 -2.47 2.81
N PHE A 67 -5.86 -2.79 3.40
CA PHE A 67 -6.10 -4.09 4.03
C PHE A 67 -6.55 -5.13 3.01
N TYR A 68 -6.19 -6.38 3.23
CA TYR A 68 -6.65 -7.48 2.39
C TYR A 68 -8.17 -7.67 2.50
N GLY A 69 -8.81 -8.04 1.39
CA GLY A 69 -10.25 -8.31 1.34
C GLY A 69 -11.14 -7.06 1.31
N MET A 70 -10.53 -5.87 1.23
CA MET A 70 -11.23 -4.61 1.05
C MET A 70 -11.27 -4.22 -0.43
N SER A 71 -12.46 -3.87 -0.92
CA SER A 71 -12.66 -3.29 -2.25
C SER A 71 -13.83 -2.31 -2.26
N PHE A 72 -13.75 -1.33 -3.15
CA PHE A 72 -14.84 -0.41 -3.40
C PHE A 72 -15.44 -0.66 -4.80
N ASP A 73 -15.94 -1.88 -5.01
CA ASP A 73 -16.55 -2.32 -6.27
C ASP A 73 -18.03 -2.70 -6.10
N GLY A 74 -18.82 -2.51 -7.16
CA GLY A 74 -20.25 -2.81 -7.17
C GLY A 74 -20.93 -2.33 -8.44
N ASP A 75 -22.18 -2.77 -8.65
CA ASP A 75 -22.99 -2.37 -9.83
C ASP A 75 -23.31 -0.86 -9.85
N CYS A 76 -23.31 -0.23 -8.67
CA CYS A 76 -23.43 1.22 -8.49
C CYS A 76 -22.77 1.64 -7.17
N GLU A 77 -22.65 2.96 -6.96
CA GLU A 77 -21.92 3.54 -5.82
C GLU A 77 -22.51 3.15 -4.46
N TYR A 78 -23.83 2.96 -4.38
CA TYR A 78 -24.49 2.50 -3.15
C TYR A 78 -24.24 1.02 -2.88
N ALA A 79 -24.22 0.19 -3.94
CA ALA A 79 -23.92 -1.22 -3.82
C ALA A 79 -22.47 -1.46 -3.40
N ALA A 80 -21.53 -0.66 -3.94
CA ALA A 80 -20.14 -0.68 -3.51
C ALA A 80 -19.98 -0.29 -2.03
N ASP A 81 -20.65 0.78 -1.60
CA ASP A 81 -20.62 1.23 -0.21
C ASP A 81 -21.19 0.19 0.77
N GLN A 82 -22.32 -0.43 0.40
CA GLN A 82 -22.95 -1.47 1.20
C GLN A 82 -22.09 -2.74 1.25
N LYS A 83 -21.55 -3.19 0.12
CA LYS A 83 -20.66 -4.35 0.07
C LYS A 83 -19.44 -4.12 0.95
N ASN A 84 -18.86 -2.92 0.89
CA ASN A 84 -17.69 -2.56 1.67
C ASN A 84 -17.94 -2.58 3.19
N SER A 85 -19.15 -2.22 3.64
CA SER A 85 -19.45 -2.22 5.08
C SER A 85 -19.44 -3.62 5.71
N GLU A 86 -19.50 -4.67 4.89
CA GLU A 86 -19.43 -6.08 5.29
C GLU A 86 -18.04 -6.71 5.05
N GLN A 87 -17.09 -5.95 4.51
CA GLN A 87 -15.74 -6.43 4.18
C GLN A 87 -14.73 -6.21 5.32
N GLY A 88 -13.66 -7.00 5.26
CA GLY A 88 -12.54 -6.91 6.18
C GLY A 88 -12.86 -7.41 7.59
N ASN A 89 -12.12 -6.90 8.58
CA ASN A 89 -12.32 -7.18 9.99
C ASN A 89 -12.06 -5.89 10.79
N ASP A 90 -13.14 -5.23 11.22
CA ASP A 90 -13.09 -3.97 11.97
C ASP A 90 -12.12 -4.01 13.16
N GLU A 91 -12.11 -5.11 13.92
CA GLU A 91 -11.27 -5.23 15.12
C GLU A 91 -9.79 -5.34 14.77
N GLU A 92 -9.45 -6.14 13.74
CA GLU A 92 -8.07 -6.28 13.30
C GLU A 92 -7.52 -4.99 12.66
N GLU A 93 -8.34 -4.30 11.86
CA GLU A 93 -7.95 -3.03 11.24
C GLU A 93 -7.67 -1.97 12.31
N LEU A 94 -8.55 -1.88 13.32
CA LEU A 94 -8.36 -1.00 14.47
C LEU A 94 -7.13 -1.38 15.30
N ALA A 95 -6.89 -2.67 15.52
CA ALA A 95 -5.71 -3.16 16.23
C ALA A 95 -4.41 -2.91 15.46
N THR A 96 -4.48 -2.79 14.13
CA THR A 96 -3.32 -2.46 13.29
C THR A 96 -2.96 -0.97 13.38
N TRP A 97 -3.98 -0.11 13.49
CA TRP A 97 -3.84 1.35 13.39
C TRP A 97 -2.82 2.01 14.32
N PRO A 98 -2.67 1.61 15.60
CA PRO A 98 -1.69 2.18 16.51
C PRO A 98 -0.25 2.21 15.96
N THR A 99 0.12 1.26 15.10
CA THR A 99 1.43 1.25 14.43
C THR A 99 1.62 2.50 13.56
N MET A 100 0.58 2.87 12.80
CA MET A 100 0.58 4.03 11.93
C MET A 100 0.51 5.33 12.74
N GLU A 101 -0.24 5.34 13.84
CA GLU A 101 -0.28 6.46 14.78
C GLU A 101 1.12 6.74 15.35
N ALA A 102 1.85 5.70 15.77
CA ALA A 102 3.21 5.84 16.29
C ALA A 102 4.20 6.38 15.25
N LEU A 103 4.07 6.00 13.98
CA LEU A 103 4.88 6.55 12.88
C LEU A 103 4.58 8.03 12.63
N HIS A 104 3.31 8.42 12.75
CA HIS A 104 2.88 9.80 12.64
C HIS A 104 3.37 10.66 13.81
N GLU A 105 3.20 10.19 15.05
CA GLU A 105 3.64 10.89 16.25
C GLU A 105 5.15 11.11 16.30
N ARG A 106 5.93 10.17 15.74
CA ARG A 106 7.38 10.32 15.57
C ARG A 106 7.78 11.28 14.44
N GLY A 107 6.85 11.74 13.63
CA GLY A 107 7.12 12.61 12.46
C GLY A 107 7.72 11.88 11.25
N VAL A 108 7.80 10.55 11.28
CA VAL A 108 8.28 9.73 10.14
C VAL A 108 7.29 9.80 8.99
N VAL A 109 6.00 9.81 9.31
CA VAL A 109 4.90 9.92 8.35
C VAL A 109 4.08 11.15 8.67
N LYS A 110 3.90 12.06 7.71
CA LYS A 110 3.22 13.33 7.96
C LYS A 110 1.69 13.24 7.91
N LYS A 111 1.15 12.41 7.02
CA LYS A 111 -0.30 12.18 6.87
C LYS A 111 -0.58 10.68 6.80
N LEU A 112 -1.70 10.27 7.39
CA LEU A 112 -2.19 8.90 7.33
C LEU A 112 -3.43 8.83 6.44
N GLY A 113 -3.56 7.75 5.68
CA GLY A 113 -4.72 7.48 4.85
C GLY A 113 -5.10 6.01 4.85
N LEU A 114 -6.33 5.76 4.42
CA LEU A 114 -6.90 4.43 4.20
C LEU A 114 -7.15 4.22 2.71
N ALA A 115 -7.40 2.98 2.33
CA ALA A 115 -7.86 2.64 1.00
C ALA A 115 -9.09 1.74 1.08
N GLU A 116 -10.04 2.03 0.19
CA GLU A 116 -11.29 1.31 -0.01
C GLU A 116 -12.23 1.38 1.19
N PHE A 117 -12.26 2.46 2.00
CA PHE A 117 -13.18 2.54 3.14
C PHE A 117 -14.49 3.26 2.75
N GLY A 118 -15.58 2.50 2.68
CA GLY A 118 -16.93 3.00 2.53
C GLY A 118 -17.42 3.80 3.74
N SER A 119 -18.55 4.49 3.57
CA SER A 119 -19.05 5.51 4.50
C SER A 119 -19.28 4.97 5.91
N GLU A 120 -19.94 3.81 6.05
CA GLU A 120 -20.23 3.22 7.35
C GLU A 120 -18.95 2.75 8.05
N LYS A 121 -18.08 2.04 7.33
CA LYS A 121 -16.84 1.47 7.88
C LYS A 121 -15.86 2.57 8.27
N LEU A 122 -15.69 3.58 7.42
CA LEU A 122 -14.87 4.76 7.72
C LEU A 122 -15.36 5.49 8.96
N SER A 123 -16.67 5.72 9.08
CA SER A 123 -17.26 6.38 10.24
C SER A 123 -16.98 5.61 11.55
N LYS A 124 -17.20 4.28 11.55
CA LYS A 124 -16.88 3.41 12.68
C LYS A 124 -15.39 3.48 13.03
N PHE A 125 -14.52 3.42 12.02
CA PHE A 125 -13.07 3.47 12.21
C PHE A 125 -12.61 4.80 12.84
N MET A 126 -13.01 5.93 12.25
CA MET A 126 -12.63 7.28 12.72
C MET A 126 -13.17 7.61 14.12
N SER A 127 -14.25 6.96 14.56
CA SER A 127 -14.80 7.13 15.91
C SER A 127 -13.95 6.49 17.01
N LYS A 128 -13.03 5.57 16.67
CA LYS A 128 -12.27 4.76 17.62
C LYS A 128 -10.76 5.05 17.63
N VAL A 129 -10.22 5.62 16.56
CA VAL A 129 -8.77 5.91 16.44
C VAL A 129 -8.40 7.29 17.00
N LYS A 130 -7.16 7.42 17.48
CA LYS A 130 -6.63 8.66 18.07
C LYS A 130 -6.12 9.61 16.99
N VAL A 131 -5.30 9.12 16.07
CA VAL A 131 -4.83 9.88 14.89
C VAL A 131 -5.74 9.50 13.73
N ARG A 132 -6.64 10.39 13.35
CA ARG A 132 -7.59 10.14 12.26
C ARG A 132 -6.87 10.10 10.91
N PRO A 133 -7.25 9.20 9.99
CA PRO A 133 -6.83 9.32 8.60
C PRO A 133 -7.35 10.65 8.03
N VAL A 134 -6.57 11.25 7.14
CA VAL A 134 -6.92 12.50 6.43
C VAL A 134 -7.12 12.27 4.94
N VAL A 135 -6.87 11.05 4.47
CA VAL A 135 -7.08 10.61 3.09
C VAL A 135 -7.82 9.27 3.11
N ASP A 136 -8.78 9.09 2.22
CA ASP A 136 -9.24 7.77 1.84
C ASP A 136 -9.16 7.61 0.31
N GLN A 137 -8.59 6.49 -0.11
CA GLN A 137 -8.34 6.16 -1.51
C GLN A 137 -9.32 5.10 -1.99
N ILE A 138 -10.20 5.44 -2.93
CA ILE A 138 -11.22 4.52 -3.45
C ILE A 138 -10.97 4.17 -4.92
N ASN A 139 -11.25 2.91 -5.27
CA ASN A 139 -11.15 2.44 -6.64
C ASN A 139 -12.49 2.59 -7.38
N VAL A 140 -12.64 3.70 -8.11
CA VAL A 140 -13.87 4.03 -8.86
C VAL A 140 -13.90 3.44 -10.28
N ARG A 141 -13.19 2.34 -10.53
CA ARG A 141 -13.14 1.72 -11.88
C ARG A 141 -14.48 1.19 -12.34
N ASP A 142 -15.22 0.56 -11.43
CA ASP A 142 -16.51 -0.08 -11.73
C ASP A 142 -17.71 0.85 -11.43
N CYS A 143 -17.49 1.91 -10.65
CA CYS A 143 -18.49 2.91 -10.28
C CYS A 143 -18.03 4.31 -10.68
N CYS A 144 -18.75 4.99 -11.59
CA CYS A 144 -18.37 6.33 -12.05
C CYS A 144 -18.49 7.43 -10.97
N ASN A 145 -19.17 7.16 -9.86
CA ASN A 145 -19.48 8.14 -8.83
C ASN A 145 -19.07 7.64 -7.43
N VAL A 146 -18.70 8.58 -6.57
CA VAL A 146 -18.52 8.35 -5.13
C VAL A 146 -19.89 8.45 -4.46
N PRO A 147 -20.27 7.54 -3.54
CA PRO A 147 -21.60 7.58 -2.95
C PRO A 147 -21.81 8.86 -2.11
N PRO A 148 -22.99 9.50 -2.19
CA PRO A 148 -23.26 10.75 -1.45
C PRO A 148 -23.01 10.66 0.07
N PRO A 149 -23.32 9.56 0.78
CA PRO A 149 -22.95 9.39 2.19
C PRO A 149 -21.45 9.53 2.45
N LEU A 150 -20.58 8.93 1.62
CA LEU A 150 -19.12 9.04 1.76
C LEU A 150 -18.64 10.46 1.48
N ILE A 151 -19.19 11.14 0.48
CA ILE A 151 -18.87 12.55 0.19
C ILE A 151 -19.24 13.44 1.38
N GLN A 152 -20.42 13.20 1.99
CA GLN A 152 -20.88 13.96 3.15
C GLN A 152 -19.96 13.74 4.36
N LEU A 153 -19.63 12.49 4.66
CA LEU A 153 -18.71 12.14 5.73
C LEU A 153 -17.34 12.79 5.53
N ALA A 154 -16.78 12.68 4.32
CA ALA A 154 -15.48 13.25 4.01
C ALA A 154 -15.43 14.78 4.20
N LYS A 155 -16.50 15.49 3.81
CA LYS A 155 -16.62 16.94 4.06
C LYS A 155 -16.68 17.28 5.54
N GLN A 156 -17.46 16.51 6.32
CA GLN A 156 -17.59 16.72 7.76
C GLN A 156 -16.27 16.49 8.50
N GLU A 157 -15.55 15.45 8.10
CA GLU A 157 -14.30 15.02 8.72
C GLU A 157 -13.05 15.72 8.13
N LYS A 158 -13.23 16.59 7.11
CA LYS A 158 -12.14 17.21 6.34
C LYS A 158 -11.14 16.18 5.76
N LEU A 159 -11.68 15.04 5.35
CA LEU A 159 -10.96 13.95 4.71
C LEU A 159 -10.89 14.19 3.20
N GLU A 160 -9.72 14.02 2.61
CA GLU A 160 -9.53 14.05 1.16
C GLU A 160 -9.93 12.69 0.56
N LEU A 161 -10.85 12.68 -0.40
CA LEU A 161 -11.15 11.49 -1.19
C LEU A 161 -10.32 11.50 -2.46
N LEU A 162 -9.46 10.50 -2.61
CA LEU A 162 -8.62 10.32 -3.78
C LEU A 162 -9.06 9.07 -4.55
N THR A 163 -8.92 9.10 -5.87
CA THR A 163 -9.16 7.93 -6.70
C THR A 163 -7.84 7.22 -7.02
N HIS A 164 -7.88 5.90 -7.07
CA HIS A 164 -6.76 5.12 -7.56
C HIS A 164 -7.22 4.01 -8.49
N ASN A 165 -6.23 3.40 -9.12
CA ASN A 165 -6.34 2.43 -10.20
C ASN A 165 -5.44 1.22 -9.89
N ASP A 166 -5.30 0.90 -8.61
CA ASP A 166 -4.50 -0.25 -8.19
C ASP A 166 -5.27 -1.53 -8.51
N CYS A 167 -4.57 -2.64 -8.71
CA CYS A 167 -5.23 -3.92 -8.90
C CYS A 167 -5.72 -4.42 -7.54
N SER A 168 -7.00 -4.79 -7.44
CA SER A 168 -7.62 -5.36 -6.23
C SER A 168 -7.00 -6.72 -5.87
N GLU A 169 -6.54 -7.46 -6.87
CA GLU A 169 -5.65 -8.60 -6.66
C GLU A 169 -4.23 -8.06 -6.46
N SER A 170 -3.83 -7.92 -5.20
CA SER A 170 -2.48 -7.58 -4.80
C SER A 170 -1.49 -8.59 -5.40
N LEU A 171 -0.90 -8.24 -6.54
CA LEU A 171 0.08 -9.03 -7.31
C LEU A 171 -0.34 -10.48 -7.61
N PRO A 172 -1.07 -10.74 -8.72
CA PRO A 172 -1.29 -12.10 -9.21
C PRO A 172 0.04 -12.87 -9.28
N ARG A 173 0.04 -14.18 -8.99
CA ARG A 173 1.27 -15.00 -8.92
C ARG A 173 2.17 -14.84 -10.16
N GLY A 174 1.56 -14.64 -11.34
CA GLY A 174 2.27 -14.37 -12.59
C GLY A 174 3.01 -13.03 -12.57
N THR A 175 2.35 -11.96 -12.13
CA THR A 175 2.95 -10.63 -11.96
C THR A 175 4.03 -10.66 -10.89
N LEU A 176 3.81 -11.28 -9.73
CA LEU A 176 4.87 -11.42 -8.74
C LEU A 176 6.10 -12.17 -9.29
N ARG A 177 5.90 -13.25 -10.04
CA ARG A 177 7.00 -14.00 -10.67
C ARG A 177 7.72 -13.20 -11.75
N GLU A 178 7.01 -12.39 -12.53
CA GLU A 178 7.60 -11.49 -13.51
C GLU A 178 8.39 -10.37 -12.84
N LEU A 179 7.80 -9.77 -11.80
CA LEU A 179 8.39 -8.75 -10.94
C LEU A 179 9.61 -9.26 -10.16
N LEU A 180 9.67 -10.55 -9.82
CA LEU A 180 10.82 -11.19 -9.15
C LEU A 180 11.77 -11.91 -10.12
N GLY A 181 11.39 -12.03 -11.40
CA GLY A 181 12.08 -12.79 -12.44
C GLY A 181 13.32 -12.10 -13.02
N GLN A 182 14.03 -12.77 -13.93
CA GLN A 182 15.18 -12.17 -14.66
C GLN A 182 14.78 -11.39 -15.93
N GLY A 183 13.50 -11.02 -16.07
CA GLY A 183 13.03 -10.21 -17.20
C GLY A 183 13.54 -8.77 -17.13
N PRO A 184 13.43 -7.99 -18.22
CA PRO A 184 13.85 -6.58 -18.25
C PRO A 184 13.14 -5.69 -17.20
N ASN A 185 12.00 -6.14 -16.66
CA ASN A 185 11.23 -5.48 -15.59
C ASN A 185 11.25 -6.28 -14.26
N GLY A 186 12.02 -7.36 -14.19
CA GLY A 186 12.06 -8.27 -13.05
C GLY A 186 13.27 -8.02 -12.15
N ALA A 187 13.09 -8.24 -10.85
CA ALA A 187 14.06 -7.96 -9.78
C ALA A 187 15.28 -8.90 -9.75
N GLY A 188 15.37 -9.88 -10.66
CA GLY A 188 16.51 -10.80 -10.75
C GLY A 188 16.65 -11.80 -9.60
N VAL A 189 15.72 -11.81 -8.64
CA VAL A 189 15.74 -12.63 -7.41
C VAL A 189 15.66 -14.12 -7.71
N ILE A 190 14.91 -14.46 -8.77
CA ILE A 190 14.69 -15.84 -9.20
C ILE A 190 15.96 -16.50 -9.77
N SER A 191 17.09 -15.78 -9.82
CA SER A 191 18.42 -16.34 -10.09
C SER A 191 18.83 -17.45 -9.11
N GLU A 192 18.32 -17.42 -7.88
CA GLU A 192 18.77 -18.29 -6.78
C GLU A 192 17.77 -19.39 -6.42
N LEU A 193 16.64 -19.50 -7.15
CA LEU A 193 15.78 -20.69 -7.04
C LEU A 193 16.58 -21.88 -7.58
N LYS A 194 17.21 -22.63 -6.68
CA LYS A 194 17.76 -23.95 -6.97
C LYS A 194 16.67 -24.72 -7.70
N ARG A 195 16.86 -24.99 -8.99
CA ARG A 195 16.10 -26.05 -9.65
C ARG A 195 16.53 -27.32 -8.93
N SER A 196 15.66 -27.85 -8.09
CA SER A 196 15.79 -29.20 -7.58
C SER A 196 15.99 -30.14 -8.78
N ALA A 197 16.79 -31.18 -8.61
CA ALA A 197 17.15 -32.12 -9.68
C ALA A 197 15.91 -32.82 -10.32
N ASP A 198 14.74 -32.69 -9.71
CA ASP A 198 13.44 -33.21 -10.15
C ASP A 198 12.60 -32.20 -10.97
N GLY A 199 13.05 -30.96 -11.14
CA GLY A 199 12.33 -29.92 -11.86
C GLY A 199 11.26 -29.17 -11.04
N SER A 200 11.15 -29.42 -9.73
CA SER A 200 10.30 -28.62 -8.84
C SER A 200 10.88 -27.21 -8.63
N THR A 201 10.01 -26.19 -8.66
CA THR A 201 10.36 -24.80 -8.34
C THR A 201 9.86 -24.47 -6.94
N SER A 202 10.73 -24.01 -6.06
CA SER A 202 10.36 -23.53 -4.73
C SER A 202 9.30 -22.42 -4.80
N GLU A 203 8.28 -22.51 -3.93
CA GLU A 203 7.14 -21.60 -3.94
C GLU A 203 7.53 -20.27 -3.27
N ILE A 204 7.45 -19.18 -4.03
CA ILE A 204 7.65 -17.83 -3.50
C ILE A 204 6.30 -17.30 -3.00
N THR A 205 6.24 -16.95 -1.72
CA THR A 205 5.08 -16.31 -1.11
C THR A 205 5.41 -14.86 -0.78
N PRO A 206 4.67 -13.86 -1.30
CA PRO A 206 4.88 -12.48 -0.94
C PRO A 206 4.41 -12.24 0.51
N LYS A 207 5.19 -11.47 1.28
CA LYS A 207 4.83 -11.05 2.64
C LYS A 207 4.09 -9.72 2.64
N TRP A 208 4.63 -8.75 1.90
CA TRP A 208 4.07 -7.41 1.80
C TRP A 208 4.52 -6.72 0.53
N VAL A 209 3.75 -5.70 0.14
CA VAL A 209 4.04 -4.83 -1.00
C VAL A 209 3.78 -3.40 -0.59
N ALA A 210 4.71 -2.50 -0.91
CA ALA A 210 4.54 -1.06 -0.76
C ALA A 210 4.73 -0.39 -2.11
N LYS A 211 3.71 0.31 -2.60
CA LYS A 211 3.81 1.17 -3.78
C LYS A 211 4.23 2.56 -3.32
N TYR A 212 5.13 3.22 -4.04
CA TYR A 212 5.46 4.62 -3.77
C TYR A 212 5.30 5.49 -5.02
N THR A 213 5.10 6.77 -4.81
CA THR A 213 5.14 7.80 -5.84
C THR A 213 5.75 9.07 -5.23
N ALA A 214 6.74 9.63 -5.91
CA ALA A 214 7.37 10.91 -5.59
C ALA A 214 6.97 11.94 -6.65
N VAL A 215 6.21 12.94 -6.22
CA VAL A 215 5.73 14.04 -7.07
C VAL A 215 6.49 15.30 -6.72
N VAL A 216 7.02 16.01 -7.71
CA VAL A 216 7.62 17.32 -7.50
C VAL A 216 6.49 18.34 -7.30
N ARG A 217 6.38 18.90 -6.09
CA ARG A 217 5.25 19.73 -5.63
C ARG A 217 4.97 20.90 -6.57
N ASP A 218 6.01 21.64 -6.95
CA ASP A 218 5.87 22.88 -7.73
C ASP A 218 5.47 22.64 -9.20
N ARG A 219 5.60 21.40 -9.69
CA ARG A 219 5.29 21.04 -11.08
C ARG A 219 4.11 20.06 -11.20
N GLY A 220 3.74 19.39 -10.11
CA GLY A 220 2.76 18.30 -10.13
C GLY A 220 3.21 17.10 -10.99
N VAL A 221 4.51 16.97 -11.26
CA VAL A 221 5.07 15.93 -12.13
C VAL A 221 5.56 14.77 -11.27
N VAL A 222 5.14 13.55 -11.63
CA VAL A 222 5.70 12.32 -11.06
C VAL A 222 7.11 12.17 -11.60
N GLU A 223 8.10 12.36 -10.74
CA GLU A 223 9.50 12.09 -11.10
C GLU A 223 9.81 10.60 -10.96
N ASN A 224 9.31 9.99 -9.88
CA ASN A 224 9.61 8.60 -9.58
C ASN A 224 8.39 7.87 -9.01
N LYS A 225 8.25 6.59 -9.35
CA LYS A 225 7.23 5.70 -8.79
C LYS A 225 7.71 4.26 -8.94
N GLY A 226 7.30 3.40 -8.02
CA GLY A 226 7.67 2.00 -8.06
C GLY A 226 7.04 1.20 -6.95
N TYR A 227 7.58 0.00 -6.75
CA TYR A 227 7.15 -0.92 -5.72
C TYR A 227 8.36 -1.41 -4.93
N PHE A 228 8.13 -1.64 -3.64
CA PHE A 228 8.98 -2.42 -2.77
C PHE A 228 8.20 -3.64 -2.32
N ALA A 229 8.86 -4.79 -2.20
CA ALA A 229 8.21 -6.01 -1.75
C ALA A 229 9.17 -6.87 -0.94
N ALA A 230 8.63 -7.65 -0.01
CA ALA A 230 9.35 -8.75 0.61
C ALA A 230 8.62 -10.06 0.32
N ALA A 231 9.39 -11.13 0.15
CA ALA A 231 8.86 -12.45 -0.07
C ALA A 231 9.62 -13.51 0.74
N GLU A 232 8.93 -14.59 1.06
CA GLU A 232 9.52 -15.80 1.61
C GLU A 232 9.65 -16.87 0.54
N LEU A 233 10.76 -17.57 0.62
CA LEU A 233 10.99 -18.77 -0.14
C LEU A 233 10.64 -19.98 0.71
N ALA A 234 9.62 -20.75 0.30
CA ALA A 234 9.36 -22.06 0.86
C ALA A 234 10.29 -23.08 0.19
N GLU A 235 11.00 -23.86 1.02
CA GLU A 235 11.80 -25.02 0.58
C GLU A 235 10.91 -26.23 0.28
#